data_AF-A0A951DPG9-F1
#
_entry.id   AF-A0A951DPG9-F1
#
_cell.length_a   1.000
_cell.length_b   1.000
_cell.length_c   1.000
_cell.angle_alpha   90.00
_cell.angle_beta   90.00
_cell.angle_gamma   90.00
#
_symmetry.space_group_name_H-M   'P 1'
#
loop_
_entity.id
_entity.type
_entity.pdbx_description
1 polymer ?
#
loop_
_entity_poly.entity_id
_entity_poly.type
_entity_poly.pdbx_seq_one_letter_code
_entity_poly.pdbx_strand_id
1 'polypeptide(L)'
;MSTSVEILRDRAGVPHVHAQSTADLYFGLGFAMAEDRLWQMDWLRRRALGRQAELLGSAYVASDLLHRAIGIPEIAQREVQLTDGATREILESFVAGINRYIDQCDADLPTEFKLLEYEPEPFTVSDSLAILRAEFWSLNGRLRTIAIAEAAGLLPDELREAYLTPEAADARILPPDAAYPDAAQLNPRPTEPGLLGMGDATGSNNWAVSAGRSRSGHALLASDPHQPFWVPSSWYEYAVHGPEDSAAGAGHPGVPGLWWGSNSAIAWGITNNAASTRDLYREEVHPSDASLYRDGERWSPFEERTVEILVRGQAPVRHNQ
;
A
#
# COMPACT_ATOMS: atom_id res chain seq x y z
N MET A 1 -18.17 13.65 -27.65
CA MET A 1 -17.65 12.71 -28.65
C MET A 1 -16.42 12.09 -28.01
N SER A 2 -16.37 10.77 -27.82
CA SER A 2 -15.18 10.11 -27.27
C SER A 2 -14.02 10.33 -28.25
N THR A 3 -12.92 10.87 -27.74
CA THR A 3 -11.68 11.08 -28.52
C THR A 3 -10.82 9.82 -28.42
N SER A 4 -9.98 9.56 -29.42
CA SER A 4 -9.11 8.38 -29.39
C SER A 4 -8.03 8.55 -28.32
N VAL A 5 -7.88 7.55 -27.45
CA VAL A 5 -6.74 7.39 -26.53
C VAL A 5 -5.62 6.66 -27.27
N GLU A 6 -4.39 7.16 -27.19
CA GLU A 6 -3.20 6.49 -27.73
C GLU A 6 -2.26 6.13 -26.58
N ILE A 7 -1.79 4.87 -26.57
CA ILE A 7 -0.84 4.36 -25.57
C ILE A 7 0.42 3.95 -26.33
N LEU A 8 1.50 4.71 -26.15
CA LEU A 8 2.81 4.41 -26.74
C LEU A 8 3.71 3.82 -25.66
N ARG A 9 4.42 2.74 -25.96
CA ARG A 9 5.40 2.15 -25.03
C ARG A 9 6.80 2.46 -25.48
N ASP A 10 7.64 2.92 -24.56
CA ASP A 10 9.04 3.17 -24.83
C ASP A 10 9.85 1.85 -24.85
N ARG A 11 11.17 1.95 -25.02
CA ARG A 11 12.06 0.77 -25.07
C ARG A 11 12.10 -0.06 -23.79
N ALA A 12 11.73 0.53 -22.64
CA ALA A 12 11.66 -0.14 -21.35
C ALA A 12 10.24 -0.67 -21.07
N GLY A 13 9.28 -0.42 -21.97
CA GLY A 13 7.89 -0.79 -21.82
C GLY A 13 7.06 0.24 -21.05
N VAL A 14 7.63 1.38 -20.67
CA VAL A 14 6.92 2.43 -19.92
C VAL A 14 5.82 3.02 -20.81
N PRO A 15 4.54 3.01 -20.37
CA PRO A 15 3.46 3.57 -21.16
C PRO A 15 3.41 5.10 -21.08
N HIS A 16 3.25 5.71 -22.25
CA HIS A 16 2.93 7.11 -22.48
C HIS A 16 1.48 7.20 -22.97
N VAL A 17 0.58 7.71 -22.13
CA VAL A 17 -0.85 7.80 -22.43
C VAL A 17 -1.17 9.19 -22.95
N HIS A 18 -1.64 9.29 -24.18
CA HIS A 18 -2.05 10.52 -24.84
C HIS A 18 -3.57 10.60 -24.94
N ALA A 19 -4.16 11.70 -24.49
CA ALA A 19 -5.61 11.93 -24.57
C ALA A 19 -5.97 13.43 -24.61
N GLN A 20 -7.13 13.75 -25.18
CA GLN A 20 -7.61 15.13 -25.31
C GLN A 20 -8.54 15.57 -24.16
N SER A 21 -8.93 14.65 -23.28
CA SER A 21 -9.74 14.92 -22.10
C SER A 21 -9.18 14.22 -20.87
N THR A 22 -9.45 14.76 -19.68
CA THR A 22 -9.02 14.15 -18.41
C THR A 22 -9.61 12.75 -18.22
N ALA A 23 -10.89 12.55 -18.55
CA ALA A 23 -11.53 11.25 -18.48
C ALA A 23 -10.85 10.20 -19.39
N ASP A 24 -10.63 10.55 -20.66
CA ASP A 24 -9.95 9.66 -21.63
C ASP A 24 -8.50 9.35 -21.18
N LEU A 25 -7.80 10.32 -20.57
CA LEU A 25 -6.44 10.15 -20.05
C LEU A 25 -6.39 9.09 -18.94
N TYR A 26 -7.27 9.19 -17.95
CA TYR A 26 -7.32 8.24 -16.84
C TYR A 26 -7.86 6.87 -17.28
N PHE A 27 -8.80 6.83 -18.22
CA PHE A 27 -9.21 5.59 -18.88
C PHE A 27 -8.01 4.89 -19.53
N GLY A 28 -7.22 5.60 -20.32
CA GLY A 28 -6.01 5.06 -20.94
C GLY A 28 -4.98 4.56 -19.93
N LEU A 29 -4.80 5.31 -18.83
CA LEU A 29 -3.91 4.91 -17.74
C LEU A 29 -4.39 3.61 -17.07
N GLY A 30 -5.68 3.49 -16.77
CA GLY A 30 -6.26 2.28 -16.19
C GLY A 30 -6.10 1.07 -17.10
N PHE A 31 -6.32 1.26 -18.41
CA PHE A 31 -6.12 0.23 -19.41
C PHE A 31 -4.66 -0.23 -19.49
N ALA A 32 -3.71 0.70 -19.64
CA ALA A 32 -2.28 0.38 -19.73
C ALA A 32 -1.77 -0.33 -18.47
N MET A 33 -2.20 0.13 -17.29
CA MET A 33 -1.79 -0.45 -16.02
C MET A 33 -2.37 -1.85 -15.82
N ALA A 34 -3.62 -2.10 -16.24
CA ALA A 34 -4.20 -3.44 -16.24
C ALA A 34 -3.45 -4.36 -17.22
N GLU A 35 -3.11 -3.87 -18.41
CA GLU A 35 -2.34 -4.63 -19.39
C GLU A 35 -1.04 -5.19 -18.81
N ASP A 36 -0.35 -4.41 -17.97
CA ASP A 36 0.91 -4.83 -17.37
C ASP A 36 0.75 -5.58 -16.04
N ARG A 37 -0.24 -5.18 -15.22
CA ARG A 37 -0.27 -5.48 -13.77
C ARG A 37 -1.62 -6.01 -13.27
N LEU A 38 -2.53 -6.46 -14.14
CA LEU A 38 -3.88 -6.88 -13.74
C LEU A 38 -3.90 -7.87 -12.56
N TRP A 39 -3.08 -8.93 -12.58
CA TRP A 39 -3.04 -9.88 -11.47
C TRP A 39 -2.50 -9.26 -10.18
N GLN A 40 -1.47 -8.42 -10.27
CA GLN A 40 -0.94 -7.70 -9.10
C GLN A 40 -2.01 -6.79 -8.49
N MET A 41 -2.78 -6.08 -9.32
CA MET A 41 -3.88 -5.22 -8.87
C MET A 41 -4.99 -6.02 -8.19
N ASP A 42 -5.36 -7.19 -8.75
CA ASP A 42 -6.33 -8.09 -8.12
C ASP A 42 -5.83 -8.61 -6.76
N TRP A 43 -4.56 -9.02 -6.70
CA TRP A 43 -3.92 -9.47 -5.47
C TRP A 43 -3.88 -8.36 -4.40
N LEU A 44 -3.56 -7.13 -4.80
CA LEU A 44 -3.54 -5.96 -3.91
C LEU A 44 -4.94 -5.62 -3.37
N ARG A 45 -5.98 -5.60 -4.20
CA ARG A 45 -7.35 -5.36 -3.69
C ARG A 45 -7.81 -6.49 -2.77
N ARG A 46 -7.45 -7.74 -3.05
CA ARG A 46 -7.82 -8.88 -2.18
C ARG A 46 -7.11 -8.79 -0.84
N ARG A 47 -5.85 -8.37 -0.81
CA ARG A 47 -5.16 -8.04 0.44
C ARG A 47 -5.90 -6.96 1.21
N ALA A 48 -6.16 -5.82 0.56
CA ALA A 48 -6.84 -4.69 1.17
C ALA A 48 -8.22 -5.05 1.73
N LEU A 49 -8.97 -5.87 1.00
CA LEU A 49 -10.31 -6.29 1.37
C LEU A 49 -10.34 -7.49 2.35
N GLY A 50 -9.19 -8.05 2.71
CA GLY A 50 -9.11 -9.26 3.51
C GLY A 50 -9.80 -10.46 2.84
N ARG A 51 -9.32 -10.81 1.65
CA ARG A 51 -9.82 -11.86 0.75
C ARG A 51 -8.69 -12.67 0.08
N GLN A 52 -7.49 -12.68 0.65
CA GLN A 52 -6.37 -13.44 0.07
C GLN A 52 -6.49 -14.94 0.34
N ALA A 53 -7.03 -15.33 1.49
CA ALA A 53 -7.23 -16.73 1.86
C ALA A 53 -8.16 -17.46 0.88
N GLU A 54 -9.07 -16.73 0.21
CA GLU A 54 -9.95 -17.26 -0.84
C GLU A 54 -9.15 -17.93 -1.97
N LEU A 55 -7.95 -17.40 -2.27
CA LEU A 55 -7.10 -17.87 -3.38
C LEU A 55 -5.84 -18.61 -2.91
N LEU A 56 -5.29 -18.20 -1.77
CA LEU A 56 -3.97 -18.62 -1.31
C LEU A 56 -4.05 -19.54 -0.07
N GLY A 57 -5.25 -19.76 0.46
CA GLY A 57 -5.52 -20.71 1.52
C GLY A 57 -5.22 -20.20 2.93
N SER A 58 -5.23 -21.14 3.88
CA SER A 58 -5.27 -20.86 5.33
C SER A 58 -4.14 -19.97 5.87
N ALA A 59 -2.98 -19.94 5.22
CA ALA A 59 -1.85 -19.09 5.62
C ALA A 59 -2.19 -17.58 5.61
N TYR A 60 -3.23 -17.18 4.86
CA TYR A 60 -3.63 -15.78 4.71
C TYR A 60 -4.81 -15.37 5.60
N VAL A 61 -5.41 -16.30 6.36
CA VAL A 61 -6.58 -15.99 7.22
C VAL A 61 -6.26 -14.91 8.26
N ALA A 62 -5.06 -14.95 8.87
CA ALA A 62 -4.67 -13.94 9.85
C ALA A 62 -4.52 -12.54 9.22
N SER A 63 -3.95 -12.46 8.01
CA SER A 63 -3.87 -11.22 7.24
C SER A 63 -5.27 -10.69 6.90
N ASP A 64 -6.16 -11.58 6.44
CA ASP A 64 -7.51 -11.20 6.05
C ASP A 64 -8.31 -10.68 7.25
N LEU A 65 -8.29 -11.39 8.37
CA LEU A 65 -8.93 -10.96 9.61
C LEU A 65 -8.40 -9.60 10.09
N LEU A 66 -7.10 -9.35 9.99
CA LEU A 66 -6.53 -8.05 10.35
C LEU A 66 -7.09 -6.92 9.48
N HIS A 67 -7.10 -7.08 8.15
CA HIS A 67 -7.62 -6.04 7.25
C HIS A 67 -9.12 -5.80 7.45
N ARG A 68 -9.87 -6.86 7.77
CA ARG A 68 -11.27 -6.73 8.23
C ARG A 68 -11.33 -5.94 9.52
N ALA A 69 -10.54 -6.28 10.55
CA ALA A 69 -10.57 -5.63 11.86
C ALA A 69 -10.26 -4.12 11.80
N ILE A 70 -9.30 -3.72 10.96
CA ILE A 70 -8.98 -2.31 10.71
C ILE A 70 -10.14 -1.55 10.03
N GLY A 71 -11.00 -2.28 9.32
CA GLY A 71 -12.16 -1.71 8.63
C GLY A 71 -11.84 -1.13 7.26
N ILE A 72 -10.78 -1.60 6.58
CA ILE A 72 -10.38 -1.09 5.26
C ILE A 72 -11.53 -1.18 4.24
N PRO A 73 -12.30 -2.28 4.13
CA PRO A 73 -13.44 -2.35 3.22
C PRO A 73 -14.48 -1.25 3.48
N GLU A 74 -14.85 -1.05 4.73
CA GLU A 74 -15.87 -0.07 5.13
C GLU A 74 -15.38 1.36 4.93
N ILE A 75 -14.11 1.63 5.24
CA ILE A 75 -13.46 2.93 4.99
C ILE A 75 -13.48 3.25 3.50
N ALA A 76 -13.08 2.31 2.64
CA ALA A 76 -13.05 2.51 1.20
C ALA A 76 -14.45 2.83 0.64
N GLN A 77 -15.47 2.07 1.05
CA GLN A 77 -16.86 2.32 0.64
C GLN A 77 -17.37 3.69 1.09
N ARG A 78 -17.04 4.11 2.32
CA ARG A 78 -17.40 5.43 2.84
C ARG A 78 -16.71 6.53 2.03
N GLU A 79 -15.44 6.35 1.68
CA GLU A 79 -14.68 7.35 0.94
C GLU A 79 -15.16 7.55 -0.49
N VAL A 80 -15.68 6.51 -1.14
CA VAL A 80 -16.41 6.68 -2.42
C VAL A 80 -17.47 7.77 -2.27
N GLN A 81 -18.27 7.73 -1.20
CA GLN A 81 -19.36 8.69 -0.98
C GLN A 81 -18.88 10.10 -0.62
N LEU A 82 -17.66 10.24 -0.10
CA LEU A 82 -17.07 11.52 0.30
C LEU A 82 -16.22 12.17 -0.81
N THR A 83 -15.91 11.40 -1.86
CA THR A 83 -15.08 11.87 -2.97
C THR A 83 -15.84 12.92 -3.79
N ASP A 84 -15.20 14.07 -4.02
CA ASP A 84 -15.75 15.16 -4.82
C ASP A 84 -15.96 14.74 -6.30
N GLY A 85 -16.74 15.52 -7.04
CA GLY A 85 -17.12 15.17 -8.42
C GLY A 85 -15.94 15.00 -9.38
N ALA A 86 -14.90 15.84 -9.26
CA ALA A 86 -13.75 15.79 -10.17
C ALA A 86 -12.87 14.57 -9.87
N THR A 87 -12.59 14.33 -8.58
CA THR A 87 -11.82 13.15 -8.14
C THR A 87 -12.57 11.85 -8.45
N ARG A 88 -13.90 11.86 -8.30
CA ARG A 88 -14.75 10.71 -8.64
C ARG A 88 -14.71 10.41 -10.14
N GLU A 89 -14.81 11.41 -11.01
CA GLU A 89 -14.73 11.23 -12.46
C GLU A 89 -13.38 10.62 -12.88
N ILE A 90 -12.27 11.04 -12.26
CA ILE A 90 -10.94 10.47 -12.46
C ILE A 90 -10.93 8.97 -12.10
N LEU A 91 -11.41 8.63 -10.90
CA LEU A 91 -11.44 7.25 -10.41
C LEU A 91 -12.35 6.36 -11.27
N GLU A 92 -13.54 6.83 -11.61
CA GLU A 92 -14.50 6.10 -12.44
C GLU A 92 -13.94 5.86 -13.85
N SER A 93 -13.28 6.85 -14.44
CA SER A 93 -12.63 6.72 -15.75
C SER A 93 -11.46 5.73 -15.71
N PHE A 94 -10.61 5.81 -14.68
CA PHE A 94 -9.52 4.88 -14.46
C PHE A 94 -10.00 3.44 -14.32
N VAL A 95 -11.02 3.21 -13.49
CA VAL A 95 -11.64 1.89 -13.30
C VAL A 95 -12.30 1.38 -14.58
N ALA A 96 -12.94 2.25 -15.37
CA ALA A 96 -13.49 1.87 -16.67
C ALA A 96 -12.41 1.39 -17.64
N GLY A 97 -11.21 1.97 -17.61
CA GLY A 97 -10.05 1.51 -18.37
C GLY A 97 -9.58 0.12 -17.97
N ILE A 98 -9.50 -0.13 -16.66
CA ILE A 98 -9.14 -1.46 -16.12
C ILE A 98 -10.14 -2.51 -16.58
N ASN A 99 -11.44 -2.23 -16.40
CA ASN A 99 -12.51 -3.15 -16.77
C ASN A 99 -12.57 -3.37 -18.27
N ARG A 100 -12.26 -2.34 -19.08
CA ARG A 100 -12.15 -2.51 -20.52
C ARG A 100 -11.08 -3.54 -20.89
N TYR A 101 -9.94 -3.55 -20.20
CA TYR A 101 -8.88 -4.54 -20.42
C TYR A 101 -9.32 -5.94 -19.95
N ILE A 102 -9.94 -6.05 -18.76
CA ILE A 102 -10.51 -7.31 -18.26
C ILE A 102 -11.47 -7.92 -19.31
N ASP A 103 -12.38 -7.11 -19.86
CA ASP A 103 -13.33 -7.53 -20.89
C ASP A 103 -12.66 -7.96 -22.20
N GLN A 104 -11.44 -7.46 -22.50
CA GLN A 104 -10.69 -7.85 -23.69
C GLN A 104 -9.92 -9.16 -23.53
N CYS A 105 -9.51 -9.50 -22.31
CA CYS A 105 -8.73 -10.70 -22.08
C CYS A 105 -9.47 -11.97 -22.50
N ASP A 106 -10.80 -12.06 -22.28
CA ASP A 106 -11.59 -13.28 -22.52
C ASP A 106 -10.84 -14.53 -21.99
N ALA A 107 -10.40 -15.45 -22.85
CA ALA A 107 -9.62 -16.64 -22.48
C ALA A 107 -8.11 -16.40 -22.26
N ASP A 108 -7.58 -15.23 -22.61
CA ASP A 108 -6.15 -14.88 -22.53
C ASP A 108 -5.77 -14.03 -21.31
N LEU A 109 -6.35 -14.38 -20.15
CA LEU A 109 -5.95 -13.79 -18.88
C LEU A 109 -4.45 -14.04 -18.57
N PRO A 110 -3.82 -13.16 -17.75
CA PRO A 110 -2.48 -13.40 -17.22
C PRO A 110 -2.34 -14.79 -16.59
N THR A 111 -1.13 -15.35 -16.68
CA THR A 111 -0.88 -16.77 -16.35
C THR A 111 -1.21 -17.10 -14.89
N GLU A 112 -1.07 -16.14 -13.98
CA GLU A 112 -1.38 -16.30 -12.57
C GLU A 112 -2.86 -16.62 -12.32
N PHE A 113 -3.78 -16.03 -13.07
CA PHE A 113 -5.22 -16.36 -13.01
C PHE A 113 -5.46 -17.81 -13.47
N LYS A 114 -4.79 -18.22 -14.55
CA LYS A 114 -4.87 -19.60 -15.09
C LYS A 114 -4.31 -20.62 -14.09
N LEU A 115 -3.19 -20.32 -13.43
CA LEU A 115 -2.56 -21.19 -12.42
C LEU A 115 -3.37 -21.31 -11.12
N LEU A 116 -4.04 -20.22 -10.73
CA LEU A 116 -4.87 -20.19 -9.52
C LEU A 116 -6.33 -20.59 -9.79
N GLU A 117 -6.68 -20.87 -11.05
CA GLU A 117 -7.99 -21.35 -11.51
C GLU A 117 -9.14 -20.40 -11.14
N TYR A 118 -8.95 -19.11 -11.38
CA TYR A 118 -9.99 -18.10 -11.15
C TYR A 118 -9.94 -16.96 -12.17
N GLU A 119 -11.05 -16.24 -12.30
CA GLU A 119 -11.17 -15.05 -13.13
C GLU A 119 -11.25 -13.79 -12.26
N PRO A 120 -10.71 -12.64 -12.70
CA PRO A 120 -10.84 -11.40 -11.96
C PRO A 120 -12.29 -10.89 -11.96
N GLU A 121 -12.78 -10.47 -10.78
CA GLU A 121 -14.05 -9.72 -10.68
C GLU A 121 -13.87 -8.32 -11.31
N PRO A 122 -14.95 -7.68 -11.83
CA PRO A 122 -14.87 -6.29 -12.25
C PRO A 122 -14.29 -5.40 -11.15
N PHE A 123 -13.35 -4.54 -11.53
CA PHE A 123 -12.71 -3.58 -10.64
C PHE A 123 -13.70 -2.44 -10.31
N THR A 124 -13.64 -1.94 -9.09
CA THR A 124 -14.50 -0.84 -8.63
C THR A 124 -13.68 0.34 -8.11
N VAL A 125 -14.29 1.52 -8.00
CA VAL A 125 -13.65 2.68 -7.35
C VAL A 125 -13.27 2.37 -5.90
N SER A 126 -14.10 1.58 -5.21
CA SER A 126 -13.82 1.14 -3.85
C SER A 126 -12.56 0.27 -3.77
N ASP A 127 -12.23 -0.50 -4.82
CA ASP A 127 -11.01 -1.31 -4.86
C ASP A 127 -9.76 -0.43 -4.92
N SER A 128 -9.75 0.62 -5.76
CA SER A 128 -8.63 1.59 -5.81
C SER A 128 -8.42 2.27 -4.45
N LEU A 129 -9.51 2.69 -3.81
CA LEU A 129 -9.44 3.32 -2.48
C LEU A 129 -9.01 2.33 -1.39
N ALA A 130 -9.47 1.07 -1.45
CA ALA A 130 -9.04 0.03 -0.52
C ALA A 130 -7.53 -0.23 -0.65
N ILE A 131 -7.01 -0.35 -1.87
CA ILE A 131 -5.56 -0.50 -2.12
C ILE A 131 -4.79 0.68 -1.52
N LEU A 132 -5.23 1.91 -1.79
CA LEU A 132 -4.60 3.12 -1.24
C LEU A 132 -4.58 3.11 0.30
N ARG A 133 -5.69 2.73 0.94
CA ARG A 133 -5.78 2.68 2.41
C ARG A 133 -4.97 1.55 3.01
N ALA A 134 -4.92 0.39 2.37
CA ALA A 134 -4.08 -0.71 2.78
C ALA A 134 -2.59 -0.33 2.70
N GLU A 135 -2.18 0.41 1.66
CA GLU A 135 -0.80 0.88 1.54
C GLU A 135 -0.47 1.93 2.61
N PHE A 136 -1.34 2.90 2.87
CA PHE A 136 -1.11 3.82 3.99
C PHE A 136 -1.14 3.14 5.36
N TRP A 137 -1.94 2.09 5.52
CA TRP A 137 -1.89 1.24 6.71
C TRP A 137 -0.58 0.46 6.81
N SER A 138 -0.02 -0.05 5.71
CA SER A 138 1.26 -0.76 5.72
C SER A 138 2.40 0.14 6.22
N LEU A 139 2.33 1.43 5.89
CA LEU A 139 3.32 2.43 6.27
C LEU A 139 3.16 2.92 7.73
N ASN A 140 1.92 3.19 8.17
CA ASN A 140 1.64 3.85 9.46
C ASN A 140 1.03 2.93 10.54
N GLY A 141 0.45 1.80 10.16
CA GLY A 141 -0.27 0.85 11.01
C GLY A 141 0.62 -0.06 11.86
N ARG A 142 1.80 0.43 12.24
CA ARG A 142 2.81 -0.31 13.00
C ARG A 142 2.45 -0.38 14.50
N LEU A 143 1.24 -0.85 14.81
CA LEU A 143 0.73 -0.95 16.18
C LEU A 143 1.68 -1.73 17.10
N ARG A 144 2.34 -2.76 16.57
CA ARG A 144 3.36 -3.51 17.31
C ARG A 144 4.55 -2.64 17.68
N THR A 145 5.03 -1.76 16.80
CA THR A 145 6.12 -0.82 17.10
C THR A 145 5.71 0.13 18.22
N ILE A 146 4.48 0.65 18.18
CA ILE A 146 3.93 1.48 19.26
C ILE A 146 3.83 0.66 20.55
N ALA A 147 3.23 -0.53 20.50
CA ALA A 147 3.03 -1.39 21.66
C ALA A 147 4.35 -1.86 22.28
N ILE A 148 5.40 -2.13 21.50
CA ILE A 148 6.73 -2.48 22.03
C ILE A 148 7.36 -1.25 22.71
N ALA A 149 7.21 -0.04 22.13
CA ALA A 149 7.68 1.17 22.78
C ALA A 149 6.98 1.44 24.12
N GLU A 150 5.65 1.24 24.18
CA GLU A 150 4.88 1.32 25.43
C GLU A 150 5.28 0.22 26.42
N ALA A 151 5.43 -1.03 25.94
CA ALA A 151 5.86 -2.15 26.76
C ALA A 151 7.30 -1.98 27.29
N ALA A 152 8.16 -1.24 26.58
CA ALA A 152 9.48 -0.87 27.09
C ALA A 152 9.38 0.01 28.35
N GLY A 153 8.26 0.71 28.55
CA GLY A 153 7.93 1.39 29.80
C GLY A 153 7.78 0.45 31.01
N LEU A 154 7.57 -0.86 30.78
CA LEU A 154 7.50 -1.90 31.82
C LEU A 154 8.88 -2.52 32.13
N LEU A 155 9.92 -2.20 31.35
CA LEU A 155 11.27 -2.70 31.57
C LEU A 155 11.96 -1.94 32.70
N PRO A 156 12.94 -2.56 33.39
CA PRO A 156 13.89 -1.83 34.23
C PRO A 156 14.55 -0.67 33.48
N ASP A 157 14.86 0.42 34.18
CA ASP A 157 15.36 1.67 33.59
C ASP A 157 16.53 1.47 32.62
N GLU A 158 17.50 0.63 32.98
CA GLU A 158 18.67 0.33 32.15
C GLU A 158 18.30 -0.32 30.80
N LEU A 159 17.33 -1.25 30.81
CA LEU A 159 16.85 -1.91 29.58
C LEU A 159 15.95 -1.00 28.76
N ARG A 160 15.18 -0.13 29.42
CA ARG A 160 14.36 0.89 28.76
C ARG A 160 15.24 1.94 28.08
N GLU A 161 16.28 2.43 28.74
CA GLU A 161 17.26 3.34 28.15
C GLU A 161 17.98 2.69 26.96
N ALA A 162 18.41 1.43 27.09
CA ALA A 162 19.02 0.69 25.98
C ALA A 162 18.05 0.52 24.79
N TYR A 163 16.77 0.26 25.04
CA TYR A 163 15.74 0.14 23.99
C TYR A 163 15.41 1.47 23.30
N LEU A 164 15.31 2.55 24.08
CA LEU A 164 15.00 3.90 23.57
C LEU A 164 16.21 4.60 22.94
N THR A 165 17.42 4.09 23.15
CA THR A 165 18.61 4.55 22.45
C THR A 165 18.44 4.19 20.98
N PRO A 166 18.23 5.17 20.08
CA PRO A 166 18.18 4.86 18.65
C PRO A 166 19.48 4.15 18.29
N GLU A 167 19.41 3.12 17.44
CA GLU A 167 20.62 2.52 16.87
C GLU A 167 21.51 3.67 16.40
N ALA A 168 22.65 3.84 17.07
CA ALA A 168 23.60 4.87 16.72
C ALA A 168 23.91 4.70 15.22
N ALA A 169 24.09 5.81 14.51
CA ALA A 169 24.36 5.87 13.06
C ALA A 169 25.60 5.08 12.58
N ASP A 170 26.19 4.25 13.44
CA ASP A 170 27.24 3.28 13.15
C ASP A 170 26.68 2.04 12.42
N ALA A 171 25.94 2.26 11.32
CA ALA A 171 26.00 1.33 10.21
C ALA A 171 27.42 1.42 9.63
N ARG A 172 28.39 0.76 10.29
CA ARG A 172 29.78 0.71 9.84
C ARG A 172 29.81 0.08 8.45
N ILE A 173 30.45 0.75 7.50
CA ILE A 173 31.00 0.09 6.31
C ILE A 173 32.06 -0.89 6.83
N LEU A 174 31.80 -2.20 6.72
CA LEU A 174 32.65 -3.24 7.27
C LEU A 174 33.96 -3.38 6.46
N PRO A 175 35.13 -3.54 7.10
CA PRO A 175 36.36 -3.93 6.41
C PRO A 175 36.25 -5.37 5.89
N PRO A 176 36.81 -5.69 4.72
CA PRO A 176 36.63 -6.99 4.04
C PRO A 176 37.21 -8.22 4.77
N ASP A 177 38.04 -8.03 5.81
CA ASP A 177 38.90 -9.09 6.34
C ASP A 177 38.53 -9.59 7.75
N ALA A 178 37.39 -9.16 8.31
CA ALA A 178 36.95 -9.65 9.61
C ALA A 178 36.10 -10.93 9.47
N ALA A 179 36.57 -12.04 10.05
CA ALA A 179 35.80 -13.28 10.15
C ALA A 179 34.68 -13.09 11.20
N TYR A 180 33.43 -13.00 10.75
CA TYR A 180 32.27 -12.93 11.64
C TYR A 180 31.67 -14.33 11.86
N PRO A 181 31.16 -14.62 13.07
CA PRO A 181 30.31 -15.79 13.28
C PRO A 181 29.05 -15.66 12.42
N ASP A 182 28.58 -16.80 11.90
CA ASP A 182 27.41 -16.91 11.03
C ASP A 182 26.21 -16.13 11.62
N ALA A 183 25.59 -15.27 10.82
CA ALA A 183 24.45 -14.44 11.22
C ALA A 183 23.28 -15.28 11.77
N ALA A 184 23.20 -16.56 11.39
CA ALA A 184 22.25 -17.51 11.94
C ALA A 184 22.45 -17.80 13.45
N GLN A 185 23.65 -17.59 14.00
CA GLN A 185 23.96 -17.87 15.40
C GLN A 185 23.66 -16.69 16.35
N LEU A 186 23.58 -15.47 15.82
CA LEU A 186 23.36 -14.26 16.63
C LEU A 186 21.88 -13.87 16.75
N ASN A 187 21.00 -14.50 15.96
CA ASN A 187 19.57 -14.18 15.98
C ASN A 187 18.71 -15.46 15.91
N PRO A 188 18.41 -16.12 17.04
CA PRO A 188 17.48 -17.24 17.08
C PRO A 188 16.03 -16.76 17.09
N ARG A 189 15.73 -15.61 16.47
CA ARG A 189 14.34 -15.21 16.29
C ARG A 189 13.75 -16.13 15.22
N PRO A 190 12.60 -16.78 15.47
CA PRO A 190 11.89 -17.41 14.39
C PRO A 190 11.70 -16.39 13.29
N THR A 191 11.83 -16.84 12.05
CA THR A 191 11.35 -16.19 10.83
C THR A 191 9.84 -16.01 10.92
N GLU A 192 9.38 -15.26 11.91
CA GLU A 192 8.06 -14.67 11.93
C GLU A 192 8.18 -13.52 10.94
N PRO A 193 7.49 -13.57 9.80
CA PRO A 193 7.30 -12.38 9.02
C PRO A 193 6.80 -11.32 10.01
N GLY A 194 7.25 -10.07 9.89
CA GLY A 194 6.41 -8.99 10.40
C GLY A 194 4.97 -9.24 9.91
N LEU A 195 3.95 -8.70 10.55
CA LEU A 195 2.55 -8.94 10.14
C LEU A 195 2.27 -8.63 8.63
N LEU A 196 3.26 -8.03 7.94
CA LEU A 196 3.33 -7.67 6.52
C LEU A 196 4.55 -8.25 5.76
N GLY A 197 5.38 -9.12 6.37
CA GLY A 197 6.60 -9.67 5.75
C GLY A 197 7.72 -8.68 5.47
N MET A 198 7.67 -7.47 6.02
CA MET A 198 8.62 -6.40 5.76
C MET A 198 9.57 -6.20 6.96
N GLY A 199 10.88 -6.23 6.70
CA GLY A 199 11.90 -5.76 7.63
C GLY A 199 11.91 -4.23 7.70
N ASP A 200 12.37 -3.67 8.81
CA ASP A 200 12.54 -2.22 8.98
C ASP A 200 13.65 -1.71 8.05
N ALA A 201 13.27 -1.33 6.82
CA ALA A 201 14.17 -0.59 5.94
C ALA A 201 14.16 0.89 6.36
N THR A 202 15.30 1.39 6.85
CA THR A 202 15.58 2.82 7.01
C THR A 202 15.63 3.49 5.64
N GLY A 203 14.67 4.38 5.36
CA GLY A 203 14.53 5.13 4.11
C GLY A 203 13.27 6.01 4.18
N SER A 204 13.08 7.05 3.37
CA SER A 204 13.63 7.34 2.03
C SER A 204 14.49 8.60 2.00
N ASN A 205 15.21 8.87 0.90
CA ASN A 205 15.95 10.12 0.72
C ASN A 205 15.19 11.12 -0.19
N ASN A 206 15.28 12.41 0.11
CA ASN A 206 14.85 13.49 -0.79
C ASN A 206 15.72 14.75 -0.66
N TRP A 207 16.25 15.26 -1.78
CA TRP A 207 16.99 16.52 -1.83
C TRP A 207 16.34 17.51 -2.79
N ALA A 208 16.14 18.75 -2.33
CA ALA A 208 15.73 19.88 -3.16
C ALA A 208 16.81 20.96 -3.14
N VAL A 209 17.30 21.34 -4.31
CA VAL A 209 18.34 22.37 -4.48
C VAL A 209 17.74 23.54 -5.23
N SER A 210 17.84 24.74 -4.65
CA SER A 210 17.37 25.96 -5.32
C SER A 210 18.25 26.32 -6.51
N ALA A 211 17.69 27.04 -7.48
CA ALA A 211 18.37 27.51 -8.68
C ALA A 211 19.72 28.22 -8.38
N GLY A 212 19.76 29.05 -7.33
CA GLY A 212 20.99 29.78 -6.94
C GLY A 212 22.13 28.88 -6.42
N ARG A 213 21.85 27.60 -6.16
CA ARG A 213 22.83 26.60 -5.72
C ARG A 213 23.14 25.55 -6.78
N SER A 214 22.56 25.66 -7.99
CA SER A 214 22.83 24.76 -9.11
C SER A 214 23.63 25.45 -10.20
N ARG A 215 24.53 24.72 -10.86
CA ARG A 215 25.32 25.25 -11.98
C ARG A 215 24.45 25.59 -13.20
N SER A 216 23.32 24.91 -13.37
CA SER A 216 22.38 25.12 -14.47
C SER A 216 21.49 26.35 -14.27
N GLY A 217 21.42 26.91 -13.06
CA GLY A 217 20.48 28.00 -12.74
C GLY A 217 19.02 27.53 -12.62
N HIS A 218 18.76 26.22 -12.61
CA HIS A 218 17.43 25.63 -12.41
C HIS A 218 17.36 24.90 -11.07
N ALA A 219 16.17 24.81 -10.48
CA ALA A 219 15.96 23.96 -9.31
C ALA A 219 16.22 22.48 -9.66
N LEU A 220 16.78 21.72 -8.72
CA LEU A 220 17.02 20.28 -8.86
C LEU A 220 16.26 19.53 -7.76
N LEU A 221 15.65 18.41 -8.11
CA LEU A 221 15.04 17.48 -7.18
C LEU A 221 15.68 16.10 -7.36
N ALA A 222 16.03 15.45 -6.27
CA ALA A 222 16.34 14.02 -6.22
C ALA A 222 15.41 13.38 -5.20
N SER A 223 14.57 12.44 -5.65
CA SER A 223 13.65 11.67 -4.79
C SER A 223 13.99 10.19 -4.95
N ASP A 224 14.19 9.50 -3.83
CA ASP A 224 14.69 8.13 -3.79
C ASP A 224 13.88 7.31 -2.75
N PRO A 225 12.64 6.92 -3.09
CA PRO A 225 11.76 6.17 -2.21
C PRO A 225 12.28 4.74 -2.00
N HIS A 226 12.54 4.37 -0.75
CA HIS A 226 13.01 3.03 -0.40
C HIS A 226 11.83 2.15 -0.01
N GLN A 227 11.68 1.05 -0.75
CA GLN A 227 10.75 -0.03 -0.44
C GLN A 227 11.51 -1.36 -0.51
N PRO A 228 11.05 -2.40 0.20
CA PRO A 228 11.57 -3.74 0.01
C PRO A 228 11.50 -4.14 -1.46
N PHE A 229 12.53 -4.84 -1.94
CA PHE A 229 12.52 -5.35 -3.31
C PHE A 229 11.39 -6.37 -3.48
N TRP A 230 10.50 -6.12 -4.43
CA TRP A 230 9.33 -6.95 -4.74
C TRP A 230 9.26 -7.28 -6.22
N VAL A 231 8.71 -8.45 -6.54
CA VAL A 231 8.42 -8.87 -7.91
C VAL A 231 6.95 -9.29 -8.00
N PRO A 232 6.12 -8.59 -8.80
CA PRO A 232 6.42 -7.36 -9.54
C PRO A 232 6.74 -6.17 -8.61
N SER A 233 7.45 -5.16 -9.12
CA SER A 233 7.78 -3.94 -8.36
C SER A 233 6.52 -3.30 -7.79
N SER A 234 6.60 -2.77 -6.56
CA SER A 234 5.51 -2.01 -5.93
C SER A 234 5.18 -0.72 -6.70
N TRP A 235 6.09 -0.27 -7.56
CA TRP A 235 5.94 0.95 -8.34
C TRP A 235 5.69 0.67 -9.80
N TYR A 236 4.88 1.53 -10.40
CA TYR A 236 4.54 1.52 -11.81
C TYR A 236 4.91 2.87 -12.42
N GLU A 237 5.89 2.87 -13.32
CA GLU A 237 6.33 4.06 -14.04
C GLU A 237 5.46 4.30 -15.26
N TYR A 238 5.07 5.55 -15.50
CA TYR A 238 4.27 5.94 -16.64
C TYR A 238 4.36 7.45 -16.91
N ALA A 239 3.96 7.83 -18.12
CA ALA A 239 3.76 9.22 -18.50
C ALA A 239 2.33 9.44 -18.99
N VAL A 240 1.78 10.61 -18.69
CA VAL A 240 0.47 11.06 -19.14
C VAL A 240 0.61 12.38 -19.88
N HIS A 241 -0.06 12.49 -21.02
CA HIS A 241 -0.05 13.64 -21.92
C HIS A 241 -1.49 14.09 -22.15
N GLY A 242 -1.98 14.93 -21.23
CA GLY A 242 -3.36 15.39 -21.19
C GLY A 242 -3.56 16.78 -21.83
N PRO A 243 -4.80 17.29 -21.79
CA PRO A 243 -5.14 18.61 -22.35
C PRO A 243 -4.51 19.78 -21.58
N GLU A 244 -4.25 19.60 -20.28
CA GLU A 244 -3.72 20.67 -19.40
C GLU A 244 -2.20 20.66 -19.34
N ASP A 245 -1.58 19.49 -19.16
CA ASP A 245 -0.13 19.33 -19.04
C ASP A 245 0.30 17.89 -19.37
N SER A 246 1.61 17.70 -19.50
CA SER A 246 2.25 16.39 -19.49
C SER A 246 2.98 16.15 -18.18
N ALA A 247 2.86 14.95 -17.63
CA ALA A 247 3.56 14.55 -16.42
C ALA A 247 4.11 13.13 -16.55
N ALA A 248 5.25 12.86 -15.91
CA ALA A 248 5.87 11.55 -15.87
C ALA A 248 6.46 11.27 -14.48
N GLY A 249 6.47 10.01 -14.10
CA GLY A 249 6.98 9.56 -12.82
C GLY A 249 6.48 8.16 -12.49
N ALA A 250 6.25 7.87 -11.22
CA ALA A 250 5.69 6.59 -10.81
C ALA A 250 4.53 6.74 -9.83
N GLY A 251 3.63 5.76 -9.90
CA GLY A 251 2.50 5.59 -8.99
C GLY A 251 2.41 4.14 -8.49
N HIS A 252 1.32 3.85 -7.79
CA HIS A 252 1.06 2.53 -7.23
C HIS A 252 0.05 1.76 -8.11
N PRO A 253 0.30 0.46 -8.42
CA PRO A 253 -0.67 -0.36 -9.15
C PRO A 253 -2.06 -0.32 -8.50
N GLY A 254 -3.10 -0.06 -9.31
CA GLY A 254 -4.49 0.01 -8.87
C GLY A 254 -4.97 1.38 -8.37
N VAL A 255 -4.08 2.38 -8.31
CA VAL A 255 -4.42 3.74 -7.84
C VAL A 255 -4.02 4.77 -8.91
N PRO A 256 -4.94 5.63 -9.37
CA PRO A 256 -4.59 6.69 -10.29
C PRO A 256 -3.79 7.79 -9.56
N GLY A 257 -2.70 8.24 -10.17
CA GLY A 257 -1.93 9.40 -9.70
C GLY A 257 -0.44 9.14 -9.53
N LEU A 258 0.36 10.13 -9.89
CA LEU A 258 1.82 10.10 -9.76
C LEU A 258 2.20 10.46 -8.33
N TRP A 259 2.75 9.50 -7.60
CA TRP A 259 3.17 9.69 -6.21
C TRP A 259 4.45 10.51 -6.12
N TRP A 260 5.33 10.37 -7.10
CA TRP A 260 6.43 11.28 -7.40
C TRP A 260 6.59 11.39 -8.91
N GLY A 261 7.20 12.50 -9.33
CA GLY A 261 7.39 12.76 -10.73
C GLY A 261 7.68 14.22 -11.00
N SER A 262 7.47 14.60 -12.25
CA SER A 262 7.58 15.98 -12.70
C SER A 262 6.64 16.24 -13.85
N ASN A 263 6.28 17.50 -14.02
CA ASN A 263 5.57 18.02 -15.18
C ASN A 263 6.35 19.21 -15.78
N SER A 264 5.71 20.01 -16.63
CA SER A 264 6.38 21.14 -17.29
C SER A 264 6.79 22.28 -16.34
N ALA A 265 6.23 22.32 -15.12
CA ALA A 265 6.39 23.43 -14.18
C ALA A 265 7.07 23.04 -12.85
N ILE A 266 6.83 21.84 -12.34
CA ILE A 266 7.27 21.39 -11.02
C ILE A 266 7.77 19.94 -11.03
N ALA A 267 8.54 19.59 -10.01
CA ALA A 267 8.88 18.22 -9.66
C ALA A 267 8.57 17.99 -8.18
N TRP A 268 8.12 16.79 -7.83
CA TRP A 268 7.78 16.41 -6.46
C TRP A 268 8.24 14.99 -6.14
N GLY A 269 8.45 14.76 -4.85
CA GLY A 269 8.86 13.49 -4.28
C GLY A 269 8.22 13.31 -2.91
N ILE A 270 8.13 12.06 -2.47
CA ILE A 270 7.57 11.72 -1.16
C ILE A 270 8.55 10.83 -0.39
N THR A 271 8.60 11.03 0.92
CA THR A 271 9.38 10.21 1.86
C THR A 271 8.55 9.96 3.10
N ASN A 272 8.70 8.78 3.71
CA ASN A 272 8.04 8.50 4.98
C ASN A 272 8.49 9.51 6.04
N ASN A 273 7.52 10.10 6.73
CA ASN A 273 7.74 10.92 7.91
C ASN A 273 7.46 10.04 9.14
N ALA A 274 8.38 9.99 10.10
CA ALA A 274 8.19 9.31 11.38
C ALA A 274 7.26 10.10 12.34
N ALA A 275 6.22 10.74 11.80
CA ALA A 275 5.25 11.47 12.61
C ALA A 275 4.33 10.50 13.36
N SER A 276 4.03 10.81 14.62
CA SER A 276 2.98 10.10 15.36
C SER A 276 1.62 10.47 14.77
N THR A 277 0.94 9.49 14.17
CA THR A 277 -0.38 9.66 13.55
C THR A 277 -1.44 8.73 14.16
N ARG A 278 -1.09 8.04 15.25
CA ARG A 278 -1.91 7.03 15.91
C ARG A 278 -1.65 7.06 17.42
N ASP A 279 -2.72 6.85 18.18
CA ASP A 279 -2.67 6.65 19.62
C ASP A 279 -3.13 5.23 19.96
N LEU A 280 -2.48 4.62 20.95
CA LEU A 280 -2.89 3.33 21.50
C LEU A 280 -3.63 3.57 22.82
N TYR A 281 -4.88 3.13 22.88
CA TYR A 281 -5.69 3.20 24.10
C TYR A 281 -5.75 1.82 24.74
N ARG A 282 -5.58 1.79 26.06
CA ARG A 282 -5.87 0.60 26.87
C ARG A 282 -7.29 0.70 27.40
N GLU A 283 -8.17 -0.11 26.85
CA GLU A 283 -9.55 -0.20 27.34
C GLU A 283 -9.61 -0.89 28.72
N GLU A 284 -10.48 -0.38 29.59
CA GLU A 284 -10.88 -1.07 30.81
C GLU A 284 -12.14 -1.89 30.52
N VAL A 285 -12.04 -3.21 30.63
CA VAL A 285 -13.15 -4.15 30.41
C VAL A 285 -13.89 -4.37 31.73
N HIS A 286 -15.23 -4.41 31.69
CA HIS A 286 -16.03 -4.56 32.90
C HIS A 286 -15.70 -5.90 33.63
N PRO A 287 -15.45 -5.89 34.96
CA PRO A 287 -14.90 -7.06 35.68
C PRO A 287 -15.75 -8.34 35.62
N SER A 288 -17.06 -8.21 35.39
CA SER A 288 -17.99 -9.34 35.33
C SER A 288 -18.73 -9.47 33.99
N ASP A 289 -18.46 -8.59 33.02
CA ASP A 289 -19.11 -8.63 31.71
C ASP A 289 -18.12 -8.18 30.62
N ALA A 290 -17.50 -9.14 29.94
CA ALA A 290 -16.45 -8.87 28.97
C ALA A 290 -16.95 -8.16 27.69
N SER A 291 -18.27 -8.03 27.51
CA SER A 291 -18.86 -7.30 26.38
C SER A 291 -18.87 -5.79 26.56
N LEU A 292 -18.48 -5.28 27.75
CA LEU A 292 -18.53 -3.86 28.09
C LEU A 292 -17.14 -3.28 28.33
N TYR A 293 -16.92 -2.05 27.85
CA TYR A 293 -15.74 -1.23 28.13
C TYR A 293 -16.11 0.08 28.84
N ARG A 294 -15.13 0.69 29.50
CA ARG A 294 -15.29 1.95 30.22
C ARG A 294 -15.22 3.14 29.27
N ASP A 295 -16.34 3.84 29.10
CA ASP A 295 -16.42 5.12 28.36
C ASP A 295 -16.69 6.26 29.35
N GLY A 296 -15.61 6.93 29.76
CA GLY A 296 -15.64 7.95 30.81
C GLY A 296 -16.19 7.40 32.13
N GLU A 297 -17.41 7.84 32.50
CA GLU A 297 -18.08 7.38 33.72
C GLU A 297 -19.04 6.20 33.51
N ARG A 298 -19.23 5.75 32.26
CA ARG A 298 -20.23 4.74 31.89
C ARG A 298 -19.58 3.45 31.40
N TRP A 299 -20.35 2.37 31.42
CA TRP A 299 -20.00 1.11 30.78
C TRP A 299 -20.80 1.00 29.48
N SER A 300 -20.09 0.87 28.36
CA SER A 300 -20.65 0.84 27.02
C SER A 300 -20.32 -0.51 26.36
N PRO A 301 -21.22 -1.09 25.56
CA PRO A 301 -20.94 -2.34 24.87
C PRO A 301 -19.90 -2.14 23.77
N PHE A 302 -19.04 -3.13 23.57
CA PHE A 302 -18.26 -3.24 22.35
C PHE A 302 -19.18 -3.45 21.15
N GLU A 303 -18.80 -2.87 20.00
CA GLU A 303 -19.41 -3.21 18.73
C GLU A 303 -18.81 -4.53 18.25
N GLU A 304 -19.63 -5.58 18.17
CA GLU A 304 -19.20 -6.90 17.69
C GLU A 304 -19.73 -7.17 16.29
N ARG A 305 -18.89 -7.78 15.45
CA ARG A 305 -19.29 -8.30 14.13
C ARG A 305 -18.71 -9.67 13.87
N THR A 306 -19.53 -10.58 13.35
CA THR A 306 -19.05 -11.85 12.83
C THR A 306 -18.59 -11.67 11.39
N VAL A 307 -17.32 -11.95 11.12
CA VAL A 307 -16.76 -12.01 9.77
C VAL A 307 -16.57 -13.46 9.34
N GLU A 308 -16.81 -13.73 8.05
CA GLU A 308 -16.56 -15.03 7.42
C GLU A 308 -15.48 -14.87 6.35
N ILE A 309 -14.40 -15.64 6.48
CA ILE A 309 -13.28 -15.67 5.53
C ILE A 309 -13.37 -16.97 4.73
N LEU A 310 -13.54 -16.86 3.41
CA LEU A 310 -13.47 -18.04 2.54
C LEU A 310 -12.00 -18.48 2.43
N VAL A 311 -11.77 -19.79 2.41
CA VAL A 311 -10.41 -20.36 2.42
C VAL A 311 -10.27 -21.40 1.32
N ARG A 312 -9.29 -21.24 0.43
CA ARG A 312 -9.05 -22.20 -0.66
C ARG A 312 -8.87 -23.62 -0.10
N GLY A 313 -9.70 -24.54 -0.60
CA GLY A 313 -9.64 -25.96 -0.24
C GLY A 313 -10.12 -26.30 1.17
N GLN A 314 -10.75 -25.37 1.90
CA GLN A 314 -11.23 -25.59 3.27
C GLN A 314 -12.62 -24.96 3.49
N ALA A 315 -13.26 -25.29 4.62
CA ALA A 315 -14.47 -24.61 5.05
C ALA A 315 -14.16 -23.15 5.42
N PRO A 316 -15.11 -22.21 5.23
CA PRO A 316 -14.93 -20.83 5.66
C PRO A 316 -14.65 -20.72 7.16
N VAL A 317 -13.77 -19.80 7.52
CA VAL A 317 -13.45 -19.48 8.92
C VAL A 317 -14.38 -18.36 9.38
N ARG A 318 -15.15 -18.62 10.43
CA ARG A 318 -15.97 -17.59 11.10
C ARG A 318 -15.23 -17.07 12.33
N HIS A 319 -15.21 -15.76 12.48
CA HIS A 319 -14.54 -15.09 13.59
C HIS A 319 -15.38 -13.90 14.06
N ASN A 320 -15.54 -13.76 15.38
CA ASN A 320 -16.16 -12.57 15.97
C ASN A 320 -15.06 -11.55 16.26
N GLN A 321 -15.22 -10.34 15.71
CA GLN A 321 -14.37 -9.19 15.94
C GLN A 321 -15.11 -8.15 16.77
#